data_AF-A0A7W2GHK1-F1
#
_entry.id   AF-A0A7W2GHK1-F1
#
_cell.length_a   1.000
_cell.length_b   1.000
_cell.length_c   1.000
_cell.angle_alpha   90.00
_cell.angle_beta   90.00
_cell.angle_gamma   90.00
#
_symmetry.space_group_name_H-M   'P 1'
#
loop_
_entity.id
_entity.type
_entity.pdbx_description
1 polymer ?
#
loop_
_entity_poly.entity_id
_entity_poly.type
_entity_poly.pdbx_seq_one_letter_code
_entity_poly.pdbx_strand_id
1 'polypeptide(L)'
;MDKINALLADLENKIKENILEISNLRNMNDKLRAQNVILSEEKDDAVNNFKLLDERFKALKVANTISGSKNNINETRNEINLLIKEIDLCISQLSD
;
A
#
# COMPACT_ATOMS: atom_id res chain seq x y z
N MET A 1 7.52 -23.57 -64.04
CA MET A 1 8.62 -23.70 -63.06
C MET A 1 8.92 -22.36 -62.41
N ASP A 2 9.27 -21.31 -63.16
CA ASP A 2 9.68 -20.01 -62.59
C ASP A 2 8.64 -19.33 -61.70
N LYS A 3 7.36 -19.39 -62.06
CA LYS A 3 6.27 -18.80 -61.26
C LYS A 3 6.06 -19.50 -59.92
N ILE A 4 6.31 -20.80 -59.85
CA ILE A 4 6.23 -21.60 -58.61
C ILE A 4 7.44 -21.30 -57.74
N ASN A 5 8.64 -21.22 -58.33
CA ASN A 5 9.86 -20.85 -57.60
C ASN A 5 9.78 -19.44 -57.02
N ALA A 6 9.22 -18.48 -57.75
CA ALA A 6 8.99 -17.12 -57.25
C ALA A 6 8.00 -17.09 -56.08
N LEU A 7 6.92 -17.89 -56.15
CA LEU A 7 5.94 -18.00 -55.07
C LEU A 7 6.55 -18.64 -53.82
N LEU A 8 7.40 -19.67 -54.00
CA LEU A 8 8.12 -20.31 -52.90
C LEU A 8 9.10 -19.34 -52.23
N ALA A 9 9.82 -18.53 -53.00
CA ALA A 9 10.74 -17.52 -52.46
C ALA A 9 10.00 -16.42 -51.66
N ASP A 10 8.85 -15.96 -52.15
CA ASP A 10 8.01 -14.98 -51.42
C ASP A 10 7.46 -15.57 -50.12
N LEU A 11 7.01 -16.84 -50.15
CA LEU A 11 6.56 -17.54 -48.96
C LEU A 11 7.69 -17.72 -47.94
N GLU A 12 8.89 -18.09 -48.39
CA GLU A 12 10.05 -18.26 -47.53
C GLU A 12 10.46 -16.94 -46.86
N ASN A 13 10.42 -15.83 -47.59
CA ASN A 13 10.70 -14.51 -47.03
C ASN A 13 9.66 -14.12 -45.97
N LYS A 14 8.37 -14.30 -46.25
CA LYS A 14 7.30 -14.04 -45.28
C LYS A 14 7.43 -14.91 -44.02
N ILE A 15 7.81 -16.18 -44.18
CA ILE A 15 8.06 -17.06 -43.03
C ILE A 15 9.23 -16.54 -42.19
N LYS A 16 10.33 -16.10 -42.81
CA LYS A 16 11.49 -15.51 -42.10
C LYS A 16 11.11 -14.23 -41.36
N GLU A 17 10.36 -13.34 -41.99
CA GLU A 17 9.87 -12.11 -41.38
C GLU A 17 8.98 -12.40 -40.17
N ASN A 18 8.03 -13.33 -40.32
CA ASN A 18 7.14 -13.73 -39.22
C ASN A 18 7.91 -14.37 -38.06
N ILE A 19 8.92 -15.20 -38.34
CA ILE A 19 9.77 -15.79 -37.29
C ILE A 19 10.52 -14.70 -36.53
N LEU A 20 11.08 -13.72 -37.23
CA LEU A 20 11.78 -12.59 -36.61
C LEU A 20 10.83 -11.76 -35.73
N GLU A 21 9.64 -11.46 -36.23
CA GLU A 21 8.62 -10.72 -35.48
C GLU A 21 8.18 -11.49 -34.22
N ILE A 22 7.90 -12.79 -34.33
CA ILE A 22 7.56 -13.65 -33.19
C ILE A 22 8.70 -13.66 -32.16
N SER A 23 9.95 -13.73 -32.61
CA SER A 23 11.12 -13.69 -31.72
C SER A 23 11.21 -12.35 -30.97
N ASN A 24 10.98 -11.24 -31.67
CA ASN A 24 10.98 -9.90 -31.06
C ASN A 24 9.83 -9.74 -30.05
N LEU A 25 8.63 -10.18 -30.40
CA LEU A 25 7.47 -10.13 -29.52
C LEU A 25 7.67 -10.99 -28.27
N ARG A 26 8.28 -12.18 -28.39
CA ARG A 26 8.64 -13.01 -27.23
C ARG A 26 9.63 -12.30 -26.33
N ASN A 27 10.70 -11.74 -26.88
CA ASN A 27 11.69 -10.99 -26.10
C ASN A 27 11.06 -9.80 -25.35
N MET A 28 10.17 -9.05 -26.02
CA MET A 28 9.48 -7.93 -25.40
C MET A 28 8.51 -8.38 -24.32
N ASN A 29 7.80 -9.51 -24.52
CA ASN A 29 6.93 -10.09 -23.51
C ASN A 29 7.71 -10.53 -22.26
N ASP A 30 8.86 -11.19 -22.45
CA ASP A 30 9.72 -11.62 -21.34
C ASP A 30 10.25 -10.43 -20.53
N LYS A 31 10.65 -9.34 -21.20
CA LYS A 31 11.05 -8.09 -20.54
C LYS A 31 9.90 -7.46 -19.75
N LEU A 32 8.71 -7.40 -20.33
CA LEU A 32 7.52 -6.86 -19.65
C LEU A 32 7.12 -7.71 -18.43
N ARG A 33 7.24 -9.03 -18.54
CA ARG A 33 7.01 -9.94 -17.40
C ARG A 33 8.01 -9.70 -16.28
N ALA A 34 9.29 -9.57 -16.59
CA ALA A 34 10.31 -9.26 -15.60
C ALA A 34 10.05 -7.92 -14.91
N GLN A 35 9.69 -6.88 -15.68
CA GLN A 35 9.33 -5.57 -15.13
C GLN A 35 8.09 -5.64 -14.23
N ASN A 36 7.07 -6.42 -14.61
CA ASN A 36 5.88 -6.59 -13.79
C ASN A 36 6.19 -7.25 -12.43
N VAL A 37 7.10 -8.22 -12.39
CA VAL A 37 7.53 -8.85 -11.14
C VAL A 37 8.19 -7.81 -10.23
N ILE A 38 9.15 -7.05 -10.76
CA ILE A 38 9.86 -5.99 -10.01
C ILE A 38 8.87 -4.95 -9.47
N LEU A 39 7.98 -4.45 -10.33
CA LEU A 39 6.97 -3.45 -9.91
C LEU A 39 6.01 -4.00 -8.86
N SER A 40 5.69 -5.30 -8.91
CA SER A 40 4.85 -5.93 -7.89
C SER A 40 5.56 -5.98 -6.54
N GLU A 41 6.84 -6.35 -6.52
CA GLU A 41 7.67 -6.37 -5.31
C GLU A 41 7.81 -4.96 -4.72
N GLU A 42 8.13 -3.96 -5.54
CA GLU A 42 8.22 -2.55 -5.12
C GLU A 42 6.89 -2.04 -4.54
N LYS A 43 5.76 -2.44 -5.13
CA LYS A 43 4.43 -2.08 -4.64
C LYS A 43 4.18 -2.67 -3.25
N ASP A 44 4.52 -3.93 -3.05
CA ASP A 44 4.30 -4.62 -1.77
C ASP A 44 5.19 -4.02 -0.67
N ASP A 45 6.44 -3.68 -0.99
CA ASP A 45 7.34 -2.95 -0.10
C ASP A 45 6.79 -1.55 0.26
N ALA A 46 6.29 -0.80 -0.72
CA ALA A 46 5.68 0.50 -0.49
C ALA A 46 4.44 0.41 0.42
N VAL A 47 3.60 -0.61 0.22
CA VAL A 47 2.42 -0.87 1.07
C VAL A 47 2.84 -1.21 2.50
N ASN A 48 3.87 -2.03 2.68
CA ASN A 48 4.37 -2.38 4.01
C ASN A 48 4.96 -1.16 4.74
N ASN A 49 5.74 -0.33 4.03
CA ASN A 49 6.27 0.92 4.57
C ASN A 49 5.16 1.90 4.95
N PHE A 50 4.10 1.98 4.13
CA PHE A 50 2.95 2.83 4.43
C PHE A 50 2.22 2.37 5.69
N LYS A 51 2.00 1.06 5.87
CA LYS A 51 1.41 0.50 7.10
C LYS A 51 2.26 0.83 8.33
N LEU A 52 3.58 0.64 8.24
CA LEU A 52 4.49 0.97 9.34
C LEU A 52 4.43 2.48 9.68
N LEU A 53 4.34 3.34 8.66
CA LEU A 53 4.23 4.77 8.87
C LEU A 53 2.89 5.16 9.52
N ASP A 54 1.79 4.53 9.11
CA ASP A 54 0.46 4.71 9.72
C ASP A 54 0.46 4.29 11.20
N GLU A 55 1.08 3.15 11.52
CA GLU A 55 1.25 2.69 12.91
C GLU A 55 2.07 3.69 13.74
N ARG A 56 3.20 4.17 13.21
CA ARG A 56 4.02 5.18 13.89
C ARG A 56 3.28 6.51 14.06
N PHE A 57 2.48 6.90 13.07
CA PHE A 57 1.65 8.10 13.14
C PHE A 57 0.57 7.97 14.22
N LYS A 58 -0.11 6.82 14.30
CA LYS A 58 -1.08 6.51 15.36
C LYS A 58 -0.43 6.55 16.74
N ALA A 59 0.74 5.92 16.90
CA ALA A 59 1.50 5.96 18.14
C ALA A 59 1.87 7.40 18.55
N LEU A 60 2.32 8.21 17.59
CA LEU A 60 2.65 9.62 17.82
C LEU A 60 1.40 10.44 18.20
N LYS A 61 0.25 10.19 17.55
CA LYS A 61 -1.02 10.84 17.88
C LYS A 61 -1.46 10.50 19.31
N VAL A 62 -1.35 9.24 19.70
CA VAL A 62 -1.62 8.78 21.08
C VAL A 62 -0.63 9.43 22.06
N ALA A 63 0.66 9.45 21.76
CA ALA A 63 1.66 10.12 22.59
C ALA A 63 1.38 11.63 22.74
N ASN A 64 0.99 12.33 21.67
CA ASN A 64 0.58 13.74 21.74
C ASN A 64 -0.70 13.96 22.56
N THR A 65 -1.61 12.99 22.55
CA THR A 65 -2.85 13.00 23.34
C THR A 65 -2.52 12.81 24.82
N ILE A 66 -1.66 11.84 25.15
CA ILE A 66 -1.20 11.53 26.52
C ILE A 66 -0.31 12.64 27.07
N SER A 67 0.58 13.20 26.25
CA SER A 67 1.52 14.25 26.64
C SER A 67 0.85 15.62 26.81
N GLY A 68 -0.48 15.68 26.74
CA GLY A 68 -1.25 16.82 27.18
C GLY A 68 -1.34 17.92 26.14
N SER A 69 -2.05 17.66 25.05
CA SER A 69 -2.60 18.77 24.26
C SER A 69 -3.50 19.61 25.18
N LYS A 70 -3.37 20.94 25.14
CA LYS A 70 -4.09 21.86 26.06
C LYS A 70 -5.60 21.62 26.14
N ASN A 71 -6.21 21.16 25.04
CA ASN A 71 -7.63 20.80 25.02
C ASN A 71 -7.93 19.54 25.84
N ASN A 72 -7.14 18.47 25.68
CA ASN A 72 -7.36 17.24 26.44
C ASN A 72 -7.06 17.38 27.93
N ILE A 73 -6.07 18.18 28.31
CA ILE A 73 -5.79 18.45 29.74
C ILE A 73 -7.02 19.06 30.41
N ASN A 74 -7.70 19.98 29.74
CA ASN A 74 -8.88 20.64 30.29
C ASN A 74 -10.09 19.70 30.38
N GLU A 75 -10.33 18.87 29.36
CA GLU A 75 -11.39 17.85 29.37
C GLU A 75 -11.14 16.79 30.44
N THR A 76 -9.95 16.19 30.49
CA THR A 76 -9.59 15.19 31.50
C THR A 76 -9.65 15.78 32.92
N ARG A 77 -9.26 17.05 33.10
CA ARG A 77 -9.41 17.74 34.40
C ARG A 77 -10.88 17.91 34.79
N ASN A 78 -11.75 18.20 33.83
CA ASN A 78 -13.19 18.35 34.10
C ASN A 78 -13.82 17.00 34.46
N GLU A 79 -13.47 15.92 33.76
CA GLU A 79 -13.91 14.57 34.11
C GLU A 79 -13.43 14.12 35.49
N ILE A 80 -12.17 14.38 35.84
CA ILE A 80 -11.64 14.08 37.19
C ILE A 80 -12.44 14.82 38.26
N ASN A 81 -12.76 16.10 38.05
CA ASN A 81 -13.54 16.89 39.01
C ASN A 81 -14.98 16.38 39.16
N LEU A 82 -15.59 15.87 38.09
CA LEU A 82 -16.91 15.24 38.16
C LEU A 82 -16.86 13.94 38.97
N LEU A 83 -15.86 13.09 38.72
CA LEU A 83 -15.64 11.84 39.45
C LEU A 83 -15.40 12.06 40.95
N ILE A 84 -14.61 13.07 41.32
CA ILE A 84 -14.39 13.44 42.73
C ILE A 84 -15.71 13.83 43.39
N LYS A 85 -16.53 14.66 42.73
CA LYS A 85 -17.86 15.04 43.22
C LYS A 85 -18.78 13.83 43.43
N GLU A 86 -18.75 12.87 42.52
CA GLU A 86 -19.52 11.63 42.62
C GLU A 86 -19.07 10.77 43.80
N ILE A 87 -17.76 10.69 44.03
CA ILE A 87 -17.17 10.01 45.18
C ILE A 87 -17.59 10.70 46.48
N ASP A 88 -17.50 12.02 46.56
CA ASP A 88 -17.92 12.79 47.74
C ASP A 88 -19.42 12.59 48.03
N LEU A 89 -20.26 12.54 46.98
CA LEU A 89 -21.69 12.24 47.11
C LEU A 89 -21.89 10.82 47.67
N CYS A 90 -21.20 9.82 47.12
CA CYS A 90 -21.26 8.43 47.59
C CYS A 90 -20.81 8.30 49.05
N ILE A 91 -19.74 9.01 49.44
CA ILE A 91 -19.24 9.03 50.83
C ILE A 91 -20.27 9.65 51.77
N SER A 92 -20.91 10.76 51.36
CA SER A 92 -21.97 11.38 52.18
C SER A 92 -23.16 10.45 52.38
N GLN A 93 -23.59 9.72 51.33
CA GLN A 93 -24.68 8.75 51.39
C GLN A 93 -24.37 7.50 52.25
N LEU A 94 -23.09 7.21 52.49
CA LEU A 94 -22.64 6.11 53.35
C LEU A 94 -22.38 6.55 54.81
N SER A 95 -22.31 7.86 55.05
CA SER A 95 -22.02 8.45 56.36
C SER A 95 -23.28 8.90 57.10
N ASP A 96 -24.43 8.91 56.41
CA ASP A 96 -25.78 8.96 56.97
C ASP A 96 -26.34 7.54 57.19
#